data_AF-A0A9N7UJH4-F1
#
_entry.id   AF-A0A9N7UJH4-F1
#
_cell.length_a   1.000
_cell.length_b   1.000
_cell.length_c   1.000
_cell.angle_alpha   90.00
_cell.angle_beta   90.00
_cell.angle_gamma   90.00
#
_symmetry.space_group_name_H-M   'P 1'
#
loop_
_entity.id
_entity.type
_entity.pdbx_description
1 polymer ?
#
loop_
_entity_poly.entity_id
_entity_poly.type
_entity_poly.pdbx_seq_one_letter_code
_entity_poly.pdbx_strand_id
1 'polypeptide(L)'
;MGVKRKAAAAILVLLLFLGSMWLQGGLDYQWDSCLKGYNQENKIHQLSNSSGADGAEGLWVLDECPGQTFQVSLLLTHLSAAQADTSDVLLQPYLSSWDELVRFMEALGPMVGLISKEIETKTSIIRQLALLSEGNPEAELGPDLNSINSAITEAGTKNNVKASEHVDAYRSVRSMILVELDRGVVDFNHQTDSGCRTLLRLHRALLWLKLFLEKLAETPVTGRLRTPSDLCREAYKSTLAKHHTWFVRKAAELAFIAMPERGFFYRLVCVQDQEEMSSMLRRVVQAIGEVYDRTEKALEDNDMLNLP
;
A
#
# COMPACT_ATOMS: atom_id res chain seq x y z
N MET A 1 -37.63 13.88 -11.07
CA MET A 1 -36.67 14.68 -10.28
C MET A 1 -35.45 15.00 -11.12
N GLY A 2 -35.27 16.27 -11.50
CA GLY A 2 -34.30 16.70 -12.51
C GLY A 2 -32.84 16.53 -12.10
N VAL A 3 -31.98 16.26 -13.08
CA VAL A 3 -30.52 16.05 -12.97
C VAL A 3 -29.83 17.14 -12.14
N LYS A 4 -30.33 18.38 -12.19
CA LYS A 4 -29.83 19.53 -11.41
C LYS A 4 -30.00 19.36 -9.89
N ARG A 5 -31.06 18.69 -9.43
CA ARG A 5 -31.27 18.42 -7.98
C ARG A 5 -30.36 17.31 -7.46
N LYS A 6 -29.98 16.36 -8.33
CA LYS A 6 -29.05 15.26 -7.98
C LYS A 6 -27.61 15.77 -7.86
N ALA A 7 -27.20 16.67 -8.77
CA ALA A 7 -25.90 17.33 -8.69
C ALA A 7 -25.78 18.23 -7.44
N ALA A 8 -26.83 18.99 -7.11
CA ALA A 8 -26.85 19.81 -5.89
C ALA A 8 -26.76 18.96 -4.61
N ALA A 9 -27.42 17.79 -4.57
CA ALA A 9 -27.31 16.87 -3.44
C ALA A 9 -25.91 16.23 -3.33
N ALA A 10 -25.27 15.88 -4.45
CA ALA A 10 -23.91 15.36 -4.46
C ALA A 10 -22.88 16.41 -4.00
N ILE A 11 -23.06 17.68 -4.39
CA ILE A 11 -22.22 18.80 -3.93
C ILE A 11 -22.43 19.05 -2.44
N LEU A 12 -23.67 19.00 -1.95
CA LEU A 12 -23.96 19.16 -0.52
C LEU A 12 -23.34 18.04 0.32
N VAL A 13 -23.35 16.80 -0.19
CA VAL A 13 -22.70 15.65 0.44
C VAL A 13 -21.18 15.79 0.45
N LEU A 14 -20.57 16.27 -0.65
CA LEU A 14 -19.14 16.59 -0.72
C LEU A 14 -18.75 17.70 0.27
N LEU A 15 -19.56 18.76 0.39
CA LEU A 15 -19.32 19.86 1.33
C LEU A 15 -19.46 19.42 2.79
N LEU A 16 -20.40 18.53 3.10
CA LEU A 16 -20.54 17.94 4.43
C LEU A 16 -19.44 16.90 4.74
N PHE A 17 -18.95 16.20 3.71
CA PHE A 17 -17.79 15.30 3.81
C PHE A 17 -16.50 16.08 4.10
N LEU A 18 -16.28 17.18 3.38
CA LEU A 18 -15.20 18.12 3.68
C LEU A 18 -15.33 18.72 5.07
N GLY A 19 -16.55 19.13 5.49
CA GLY A 19 -16.81 19.69 6.81
C GLY A 19 -16.69 18.70 7.98
N SER A 20 -16.79 17.39 7.75
CA SER A 20 -16.59 16.37 8.80
C SER A 20 -15.14 15.93 8.93
N MET A 21 -14.33 16.09 7.88
CA MET A 21 -12.87 15.95 7.95
C MET A 21 -12.18 17.09 8.72
N TRP A 22 -12.90 18.21 8.99
CA TRP A 22 -12.44 19.27 9.91
C TRP A 22 -12.27 18.78 11.37
N LEU A 23 -12.97 17.71 11.76
CA LEU A 23 -12.96 17.20 13.15
C LEU A 23 -11.88 16.12 13.40
N GLN A 24 -11.16 15.68 12.37
CA GLN A 24 -10.16 14.59 12.47
C GLN A 24 -8.72 15.01 12.09
N GLY A 25 -8.44 16.31 12.03
CA GLY A 25 -7.09 16.84 12.25
C GLY A 25 -6.05 16.59 11.14
N GLY A 26 -6.42 16.71 9.87
CA GLY A 26 -5.44 16.59 8.78
C GLY A 26 -5.78 17.47 7.59
N LEU A 27 -5.30 18.72 7.58
CA LEU A 27 -4.86 19.44 6.39
C LEU A 27 -4.38 20.85 6.77
N ASP A 28 -3.13 21.00 7.15
CA ASP A 28 -2.38 22.18 6.71
C ASP A 28 -1.62 21.75 5.44
N TYR A 29 -1.55 22.63 4.44
CA TYR A 29 -0.73 22.52 3.20
C TYR A 29 -1.30 21.88 1.92
N GLN A 30 -2.60 21.99 1.57
CA GLN A 30 -3.06 21.41 0.29
C GLN A 30 -3.99 22.23 -0.62
N TRP A 31 -3.99 23.57 -0.55
CA TRP A 31 -4.84 24.38 -1.43
C TRP A 31 -4.16 25.06 -2.62
N ASP A 32 -2.82 25.08 -2.71
CA ASP A 32 -2.12 25.81 -3.79
C ASP A 32 -1.86 24.99 -5.07
N SER A 33 -2.07 23.67 -5.06
CA SER A 33 -1.78 22.82 -6.24
C SER A 33 -2.98 22.55 -7.15
N CYS A 34 -4.21 22.91 -6.74
CA CYS A 34 -5.42 22.53 -7.46
C CYS A 34 -5.73 23.36 -8.73
N LEU A 35 -4.85 24.29 -9.13
CA LEU A 35 -5.08 25.20 -10.27
C LEU A 35 -4.05 25.12 -11.40
N LYS A 36 -3.01 24.27 -11.33
CA LYS A 36 -1.91 24.28 -12.32
C LYS A 36 -1.74 23.04 -13.22
N GLY A 37 -2.58 22.01 -13.09
CA GLY A 37 -2.37 20.73 -13.80
C GLY A 37 -2.95 20.58 -15.21
N TYR A 38 -3.60 21.58 -15.80
CA TYR A 38 -4.36 21.37 -17.06
C TYR A 38 -3.58 21.61 -18.36
N ASN A 39 -2.26 21.77 -18.34
CA ASN A 39 -1.47 21.90 -19.56
C ASN A 39 -0.09 21.24 -19.39
N GLN A 40 0.06 19.98 -19.78
CA GLN A 40 1.25 19.51 -20.51
C GLN A 40 1.00 18.10 -21.07
N GLU A 41 0.72 18.03 -22.37
CA GLU A 41 0.63 16.81 -23.16
C GLU A 41 2.03 16.30 -23.57
N ASN A 42 2.14 14.97 -23.69
CA ASN A 42 2.98 14.19 -24.62
C ASN A 42 4.49 14.48 -24.77
N LYS A 43 5.31 13.50 -24.35
CA LYS A 43 6.20 12.69 -25.23
C LYS A 43 7.22 11.91 -24.39
N ILE A 44 7.18 10.58 -24.42
CA ILE A 44 8.41 9.77 -24.28
C ILE A 44 8.40 8.69 -25.36
N HIS A 45 9.53 8.61 -26.04
CA HIS A 45 9.79 7.83 -27.25
C HIS A 45 9.99 6.34 -26.95
N GLN A 46 9.47 5.52 -27.87
CA GLN A 46 9.81 4.11 -28.08
C GLN A 46 11.32 3.91 -28.31
N LEU A 47 11.81 2.73 -27.89
CA LEU A 47 12.92 1.87 -28.38
C LEU A 47 13.17 0.85 -27.24
N SER A 48 13.32 -0.47 -27.35
CA SER A 48 13.69 -1.40 -28.42
C SER A 48 13.38 -2.84 -27.97
N ASN A 49 12.88 -3.69 -28.87
CA ASN A 49 13.50 -4.89 -29.47
C ASN A 49 13.32 -6.23 -28.75
N SER A 50 12.66 -7.12 -29.48
CA SER A 50 12.54 -8.57 -29.27
C SER A 50 13.79 -9.33 -29.70
N SER A 51 14.13 -10.37 -28.95
CA SER A 51 14.82 -11.57 -29.47
C SER A 51 14.40 -12.76 -28.61
N GLY A 52 13.83 -13.79 -29.24
CA GLY A 52 13.48 -15.05 -28.59
C GLY A 52 14.61 -16.08 -28.63
N ALA A 53 14.59 -17.02 -27.68
CA ALA A 53 14.67 -18.47 -27.89
C ALA A 53 14.75 -19.23 -26.54
N ASP A 54 14.02 -20.35 -26.50
CA ASP A 54 14.17 -21.59 -25.73
C ASP A 54 14.06 -21.65 -24.19
N GLY A 55 12.98 -22.33 -23.75
CA GLY A 55 13.13 -23.67 -23.17
C GLY A 55 13.41 -23.80 -21.68
N ALA A 56 12.40 -23.54 -20.82
CA ALA A 56 12.26 -24.19 -19.51
C ALA A 56 10.79 -24.15 -19.05
N GLU A 57 10.24 -25.29 -18.66
CA GLU A 57 8.91 -25.38 -18.05
C GLU A 57 8.86 -24.54 -16.75
N GLY A 58 7.84 -23.68 -16.65
CA GLY A 58 7.29 -23.25 -15.36
C GLY A 58 7.35 -21.77 -14.99
N LEU A 59 7.90 -20.86 -15.81
CA LEU A 59 7.80 -19.42 -15.57
C LEU A 59 6.94 -18.77 -16.64
N TRP A 60 5.64 -18.64 -16.39
CA TRP A 60 4.82 -17.71 -17.15
C TRP A 60 5.41 -16.32 -16.93
N VAL A 61 6.20 -15.84 -17.90
CA VAL A 61 6.52 -14.43 -18.04
C VAL A 61 5.16 -13.75 -18.15
N LEU A 62 4.76 -13.07 -17.08
CA LEU A 62 3.55 -12.29 -17.11
C LEU A 62 3.88 -11.07 -17.96
N ASP A 63 3.45 -11.11 -19.22
CA ASP A 63 3.64 -10.00 -20.13
C ASP A 63 2.90 -8.76 -19.61
N GLU A 64 3.47 -7.58 -19.89
CA GLU A 64 2.79 -6.32 -19.65
C GLU A 64 1.53 -6.22 -20.49
N CYS A 65 0.47 -5.67 -19.91
CA CYS A 65 -0.81 -5.43 -20.55
C CYS A 65 -0.77 -4.06 -21.27
N PRO A 66 -0.59 -4.02 -22.60
CA PRO A 66 -0.32 -2.78 -23.30
C PRO A 66 -1.50 -1.80 -23.20
N GLY A 67 -1.18 -0.53 -22.94
CA GLY A 67 -2.17 0.55 -22.84
C GLY A 67 -2.95 0.58 -21.51
N GLN A 68 -2.64 -0.30 -20.56
CA GLN A 68 -3.15 -0.21 -19.19
C GLN A 68 -2.14 0.51 -18.29
N THR A 69 -2.64 1.35 -17.38
CA THR A 69 -1.82 1.94 -16.31
C THR A 69 -1.48 0.90 -15.25
N PHE A 70 -2.43 0.01 -14.94
CA PHE A 70 -2.24 -1.11 -14.04
C PHE A 70 -1.58 -2.30 -14.75
N GLN A 71 -0.58 -2.90 -14.10
CA GLN A 71 0.20 -4.03 -14.57
C GLN A 71 0.23 -5.14 -13.49
N VAL A 72 -0.55 -6.19 -13.72
CA VAL A 72 -0.63 -7.36 -12.82
C VAL A 72 0.71 -8.09 -12.69
N SER A 73 1.53 -8.09 -13.75
CA SER A 73 2.89 -8.64 -13.77
C SER A 73 3.80 -7.90 -12.80
N LEU A 74 3.75 -6.57 -12.80
CA LEU A 74 4.53 -5.71 -11.92
C LEU A 74 4.07 -5.84 -10.46
N LEU A 75 2.76 -5.91 -10.23
CA LEU A 75 2.21 -6.20 -8.90
C LEU A 75 2.76 -7.51 -8.33
N LEU A 76 2.72 -8.59 -9.12
CA LEU A 76 3.25 -9.89 -8.70
C LEU A 76 4.76 -9.86 -8.48
N THR A 77 5.50 -9.13 -9.30
CA THR A 77 6.94 -8.93 -9.13
C THR A 77 7.25 -8.24 -7.80
N HIS A 78 6.55 -7.16 -7.47
CA HIS A 78 6.72 -6.44 -6.21
C HIS A 78 6.29 -7.26 -5.00
N LEU A 79 5.16 -7.96 -5.07
CA LEU A 79 4.72 -8.85 -3.99
C LEU A 79 5.74 -9.97 -3.75
N SER A 80 6.30 -10.55 -4.81
CA SER A 80 7.32 -11.60 -4.69
C SER A 80 8.63 -11.05 -4.11
N ALA A 81 9.06 -9.86 -4.55
CA ALA A 81 10.24 -9.20 -3.99
C ALA A 81 10.05 -8.82 -2.51
N ALA A 82 8.83 -8.45 -2.10
CA ALA A 82 8.51 -8.18 -0.70
C ALA A 82 8.67 -9.42 0.19
N GLN A 83 8.58 -10.61 -0.39
CA GLN A 83 8.70 -11.89 0.29
C GLN A 83 10.12 -12.50 0.23
N ALA A 84 11.12 -11.76 -0.23
CA ALA A 84 12.48 -12.27 -0.41
C ALA A 84 13.13 -12.77 0.90
N ASP A 85 12.70 -12.26 2.05
CA ASP A 85 13.05 -12.81 3.37
C ASP A 85 11.98 -13.78 3.85
N THR A 86 12.34 -15.02 4.14
CA THR A 86 11.40 -16.10 4.53
C THR A 86 10.48 -15.77 5.71
N SER A 87 10.88 -14.88 6.61
CA SER A 87 10.17 -14.61 7.88
C SER A 87 9.70 -13.17 8.06
N ASP A 88 9.96 -12.32 7.08
CA ASP A 88 9.71 -10.88 7.14
C ASP A 88 9.21 -10.35 5.77
N VAL A 89 8.83 -9.08 5.74
CA VAL A 89 8.37 -8.38 4.54
C VAL A 89 9.25 -7.17 4.31
N LEU A 90 9.90 -7.10 3.14
CA LEU A 90 10.70 -5.93 2.75
C LEU A 90 9.78 -4.74 2.44
N LEU A 91 10.05 -3.59 3.04
CA LEU A 91 9.17 -2.42 2.96
C LEU A 91 9.17 -1.76 1.59
N GLN A 92 10.34 -1.58 0.97
CA GLN A 92 10.43 -0.93 -0.36
C GLN A 92 9.55 -1.65 -1.41
N PRO A 93 9.70 -2.96 -1.67
CA PRO A 93 8.85 -3.66 -2.62
C PRO A 93 7.38 -3.79 -2.14
N TYR A 94 7.13 -3.87 -0.83
CA TYR A 94 5.77 -3.80 -0.29
C TYR A 94 5.07 -2.49 -0.67
N LEU A 95 5.75 -1.35 -0.51
CA LEU A 95 5.21 -0.05 -0.87
C LEU A 95 5.07 0.11 -2.39
N SER A 96 5.99 -0.46 -3.19
CA SER A 96 5.82 -0.51 -4.64
C SER A 96 4.63 -1.36 -5.08
N SER A 97 4.31 -2.43 -4.35
CA SER A 97 3.07 -3.19 -4.60
C SER A 97 1.84 -2.33 -4.39
N TRP A 98 1.84 -1.44 -3.38
CA TRP A 98 0.76 -0.49 -3.16
C TRP A 98 0.64 0.56 -4.26
N ASP A 99 1.75 1.04 -4.83
CA ASP A 99 1.69 1.97 -5.98
C ASP A 99 0.96 1.32 -7.16
N GLU A 100 1.22 0.04 -7.40
CA GLU A 100 0.52 -0.70 -8.45
C GLU A 100 -0.96 -0.96 -8.11
N LEU A 101 -1.28 -1.21 -6.84
CA LEU A 101 -2.66 -1.30 -6.38
C LEU A 101 -3.41 0.04 -6.48
N VAL A 102 -2.72 1.17 -6.28
CA VAL A 102 -3.28 2.51 -6.52
C VAL A 102 -3.67 2.67 -7.98
N ARG A 103 -2.80 2.28 -8.93
CA ARG A 103 -3.12 2.29 -10.36
C ARG A 103 -4.31 1.39 -10.71
N PHE A 104 -4.40 0.22 -10.08
CA PHE A 104 -5.58 -0.66 -10.19
C PHE A 104 -6.85 0.07 -9.77
N MET A 105 -6.84 0.72 -8.61
CA MET A 105 -7.99 1.48 -8.13
C MET A 105 -8.34 2.61 -9.10
N GLU A 106 -7.37 3.45 -9.50
CA GLU A 106 -7.60 4.56 -10.42
C GLU A 106 -8.23 4.12 -11.75
N ALA A 107 -7.84 2.95 -12.27
CA ALA A 107 -8.44 2.39 -13.47
C ALA A 107 -9.94 2.10 -13.33
N LEU A 108 -10.45 1.86 -12.11
CA LEU A 108 -11.88 1.66 -11.84
C LEU A 108 -12.70 2.96 -12.00
N GLY A 109 -12.02 4.12 -12.10
CA GLY A 109 -12.62 5.41 -12.40
C GLY A 109 -12.61 6.39 -11.23
N PRO A 110 -13.07 7.64 -11.44
CA PRO A 110 -12.85 8.76 -10.52
C PRO A 110 -13.51 8.60 -9.14
N MET A 111 -14.51 7.72 -9.01
CA MET A 111 -15.22 7.48 -7.75
C MET A 111 -14.34 6.87 -6.66
N VAL A 112 -13.21 6.25 -7.03
CA VAL A 112 -12.25 5.68 -6.08
C VAL A 112 -11.08 6.61 -5.75
N GLY A 113 -10.98 7.78 -6.41
CA GLY A 113 -9.80 8.65 -6.29
C GLY A 113 -9.51 9.12 -4.86
N LEU A 114 -10.55 9.28 -4.03
CA LEU A 114 -10.37 9.58 -2.60
C LEU A 114 -9.71 8.43 -1.84
N ILE A 115 -10.04 7.18 -2.19
CA ILE A 115 -9.47 5.97 -1.59
C ILE A 115 -8.00 5.83 -2.03
N SER A 116 -7.74 6.01 -3.33
CA SER A 116 -6.39 6.02 -3.89
C SER A 116 -5.50 7.03 -3.18
N LYS A 117 -5.95 8.28 -3.05
CA LYS A 117 -5.21 9.35 -2.38
C LYS A 117 -4.93 9.06 -0.90
N GLU A 118 -5.87 8.42 -0.21
CA GLU A 118 -5.66 8.02 1.19
C GLU A 118 -4.54 6.98 1.32
N ILE A 119 -4.49 6.01 0.41
CA ILE A 119 -3.45 4.97 0.37
C ILE A 119 -2.10 5.58 0.02
N GLU A 120 -2.03 6.44 -1.01
CA GLU A 120 -0.82 7.18 -1.37
C GLU A 120 -0.28 8.01 -0.20
N THR A 121 -1.17 8.68 0.54
CA THR A 121 -0.76 9.46 1.73
C THR A 121 -0.09 8.54 2.75
N LYS A 122 -0.68 7.38 3.05
CA LYS A 122 -0.13 6.42 4.03
C LYS A 122 1.18 5.79 3.56
N THR A 123 1.30 5.42 2.29
CA THR A 123 2.58 4.90 1.77
C THR A 123 3.66 5.98 1.78
N SER A 124 3.30 7.24 1.51
CA SER A 124 4.24 8.36 1.56
C SER A 124 4.77 8.63 2.97
N ILE A 125 3.95 8.46 4.02
CA ILE A 125 4.38 8.56 5.42
C ILE A 125 5.50 7.55 5.72
N ILE A 126 5.31 6.27 5.38
CA ILE A 126 6.33 5.24 5.64
C ILE A 126 7.62 5.54 4.88
N ARG A 127 7.52 6.02 3.63
CA ARG A 127 8.69 6.44 2.83
C ARG A 127 9.43 7.62 3.46
N GLN A 128 8.69 8.63 3.95
CA GLN A 128 9.29 9.79 4.61
C GLN A 128 9.99 9.39 5.91
N LEU A 129 9.38 8.52 6.72
CA LEU A 129 10.00 8.00 7.93
C LEU A 129 11.27 7.21 7.64
N ALA A 130 11.29 6.42 6.56
CA ALA A 130 12.49 5.72 6.09
C ALA A 130 13.63 6.70 5.76
N LEU A 131 13.36 7.72 4.95
CA LEU A 131 14.33 8.75 4.58
C LEU A 131 14.85 9.53 5.81
N LEU A 132 13.96 9.88 6.74
CA LEU A 132 14.34 10.56 7.98
C LEU A 132 15.21 9.67 8.87
N SER A 133 15.04 8.35 8.83
CA SER A 133 15.87 7.44 9.59
C SER A 133 17.27 7.25 9.00
N GLU A 134 17.43 7.39 7.68
CA GLU A 134 18.74 7.36 7.01
C GLU A 134 19.50 8.70 7.18
N GLY A 135 18.77 9.82 7.21
CA GLY A 135 19.34 11.17 7.31
C GLY A 135 19.79 11.61 8.71
N ASN A 136 19.63 10.77 9.74
CA ASN A 136 19.91 11.14 11.14
C ASN A 136 21.07 10.36 11.83
N PRO A 137 22.30 10.27 11.27
CA PRO A 137 23.40 9.59 11.96
C PRO A 137 24.03 10.35 13.15
N GLU A 138 23.64 11.60 13.43
CA GLU A 138 24.49 12.53 14.24
C GLU A 138 23.86 13.07 15.55
N ALA A 139 22.76 12.50 16.04
CA ALA A 139 22.19 12.90 17.34
C ALA A 139 22.78 12.18 18.58
N GLU A 140 23.83 11.37 18.42
CA GLU A 140 24.60 10.75 19.53
C GLU A 140 26.06 11.24 19.62
N LEU A 141 26.30 12.54 19.47
CA LEU A 141 27.51 13.16 20.05
C LEU A 141 27.08 14.13 21.15
N GLY A 142 27.03 13.61 22.38
CA GLY A 142 26.97 14.46 23.57
C GLY A 142 28.21 15.36 23.68
N PRO A 143 28.10 16.53 24.36
CA PRO A 143 29.19 17.47 24.44
C PRO A 143 30.17 17.05 25.53
N ASP A 144 31.25 16.33 25.17
CA ASP A 144 32.37 16.14 26.10
C ASP A 144 33.34 17.32 26.00
N LEU A 145 33.11 18.28 26.87
CA LEU A 145 34.09 19.27 27.29
C LEU A 145 34.93 18.64 28.41
N ASN A 146 36.21 18.31 28.14
CA ASN A 146 37.36 18.60 29.02
C ASN A 146 38.68 17.92 28.57
N SER A 147 39.61 18.76 28.11
CA SER A 147 40.98 18.92 28.65
C SER A 147 42.04 17.79 28.56
N ILE A 148 43.05 18.05 27.70
CA ILE A 148 44.51 18.03 27.99
C ILE A 148 45.22 16.65 28.15
N ASN A 149 45.96 16.22 27.11
CA ASN A 149 47.45 16.17 27.03
C ASN A 149 47.96 15.18 25.96
N SER A 150 48.84 15.66 25.09
CA SER A 150 49.69 14.84 24.22
C SER A 150 50.75 14.09 25.04
N ALA A 151 50.79 12.77 24.95
CA ALA A 151 52.00 11.97 25.10
C ALA A 151 51.83 10.58 24.48
N ILE A 152 52.83 10.16 23.70
CA ILE A 152 52.96 8.89 22.99
C ILE A 152 53.30 7.77 23.98
N THR A 153 52.68 6.59 23.86
CA THR A 153 53.33 5.28 24.13
C THR A 153 52.47 4.09 23.65
N GLU A 154 53.15 2.99 23.38
CA GLU A 154 52.79 1.83 22.58
C GLU A 154 51.86 0.79 23.24
N ALA A 155 51.29 -0.05 22.36
CA ALA A 155 50.87 -1.44 22.55
C ALA A 155 49.70 -1.77 23.50
N GLY A 156 48.61 -2.26 22.91
CA GLY A 156 47.53 -2.95 23.63
C GLY A 156 46.37 -3.38 22.72
N THR A 157 46.40 -4.62 22.24
CA THR A 157 45.28 -5.30 21.59
C THR A 157 44.02 -5.24 22.45
N LYS A 158 43.03 -4.45 22.01
CA LYS A 158 41.63 -4.62 22.38
C LYS A 158 40.76 -4.42 21.15
N ASN A 159 40.32 -5.55 20.60
CA ASN A 159 39.26 -5.60 19.61
C ASN A 159 38.02 -4.94 20.20
N ASN A 160 37.72 -3.72 19.76
CA ASN A 160 36.40 -3.14 19.93
C ASN A 160 35.87 -2.82 18.54
N VAL A 161 35.66 -3.88 17.75
CA VAL A 161 34.75 -3.81 16.60
C VAL A 161 33.35 -3.78 17.19
N LYS A 162 32.96 -2.64 17.76
CA LYS A 162 31.55 -2.28 17.84
C LYS A 162 31.25 -1.65 16.49
N ALA A 163 31.15 -2.51 15.48
CA ALA A 163 30.44 -2.15 14.28
C ALA A 163 29.03 -1.83 14.76
N SER A 164 28.69 -0.55 14.83
CA SER A 164 27.32 -0.12 14.76
C SER A 164 26.81 -0.69 13.44
N GLU A 165 26.21 -1.89 13.49
CA GLU A 165 25.39 -2.36 12.40
C GLU A 165 24.33 -1.29 12.24
N HIS A 166 24.49 -0.45 11.21
CA HIS A 166 23.46 0.46 10.80
C HIS A 166 22.28 -0.41 10.35
N VAL A 167 21.45 -0.81 11.31
CA VAL A 167 20.19 -1.49 11.03
C VAL A 167 19.42 -0.51 10.18
N ASP A 168 19.28 -0.85 8.91
CA ASP A 168 18.42 -0.12 7.99
C ASP A 168 17.00 -0.19 8.57
N ALA A 169 16.64 0.88 9.29
CA ALA A 169 15.51 0.90 10.20
C ALA A 169 14.21 0.57 9.50
N TYR A 170 14.08 1.00 8.24
CA TYR A 170 12.90 0.78 7.41
C TYR A 170 13.17 -0.19 6.26
N ARG A 171 14.12 -1.13 6.43
CA ARG A 171 14.36 -2.21 5.47
C ARG A 171 13.17 -3.15 5.36
N SER A 172 12.62 -3.55 6.50
CA SER A 172 11.55 -4.55 6.61
C SER A 172 10.53 -4.19 7.68
N VAL A 173 9.41 -4.91 7.70
CA VAL A 173 8.36 -4.72 8.70
C VAL A 173 8.90 -4.94 10.11
N ARG A 174 9.66 -6.02 10.36
CA ARG A 174 10.23 -6.24 11.71
C ARG A 174 11.28 -5.20 12.08
N SER A 175 12.16 -4.79 11.16
CA SER A 175 13.16 -3.75 11.48
C SER A 175 12.49 -2.43 11.86
N MET A 176 11.42 -2.06 11.14
CA MET A 176 10.63 -0.86 11.43
C MET A 176 9.98 -0.95 12.80
N ILE A 177 9.33 -2.08 13.11
CA ILE A 177 8.72 -2.31 14.43
C ILE A 177 9.74 -2.16 15.55
N LEU A 178 10.91 -2.79 15.42
CA LEU A 178 11.97 -2.74 16.43
C LEU A 178 12.45 -1.31 16.68
N VAL A 179 12.75 -0.55 15.62
CA VAL A 179 13.27 0.82 15.75
C VAL A 179 12.21 1.78 16.26
N GLU A 180 10.95 1.64 15.86
CA GLU A 180 9.89 2.52 16.35
C GLU A 180 9.53 2.26 17.82
N LEU A 181 9.60 1.00 18.27
CA LEU A 181 9.47 0.65 19.68
C LEU A 181 10.63 1.22 20.51
N ASP A 182 11.87 1.04 20.04
CA ASP A 182 13.08 1.55 20.71
C ASP A 182 13.06 3.08 20.88
N ARG A 183 12.59 3.79 19.85
CA ARG A 183 12.41 5.25 19.87
C ARG A 183 11.20 5.73 20.68
N GLY A 184 10.32 4.82 21.12
CA GLY A 184 9.11 5.17 21.86
C GLY A 184 8.09 5.98 21.07
N VAL A 185 8.05 5.84 19.73
CA VAL A 185 7.10 6.57 18.86
C VAL A 185 5.79 5.82 18.60
N VAL A 186 5.72 4.55 19.00
CA VAL A 186 4.48 3.75 18.99
C VAL A 186 3.74 3.94 20.31
N ASP A 187 2.46 4.35 20.23
CA ASP A 187 1.57 4.47 21.38
C ASP A 187 0.35 3.55 21.18
N PHE A 188 0.04 2.75 22.21
CA PHE A 188 -1.05 1.76 22.20
C PHE A 188 -2.39 2.34 22.67
N ASN A 189 -2.39 3.55 23.23
CA ASN A 189 -3.56 4.23 23.79
C ASN A 189 -3.96 5.48 22.99
N HIS A 190 -2.98 6.15 22.37
CA HIS A 190 -3.17 7.38 21.62
C HIS A 190 -2.72 7.26 20.17
N GLN A 191 -3.33 8.06 19.30
CA GLN A 191 -2.98 8.07 17.88
C GLN A 191 -1.63 8.75 17.67
N THR A 192 -0.72 8.07 16.97
CA THR A 192 0.57 8.62 16.53
C THR A 192 0.70 8.60 15.00
N ASP A 193 1.69 9.29 14.47
CA ASP A 193 2.03 9.23 13.04
C ASP A 193 3.12 8.18 12.75
N SER A 194 3.20 7.15 13.60
CA SER A 194 4.16 6.04 13.45
C SER A 194 3.94 5.22 12.19
N GLY A 195 5.04 4.67 11.67
CA GLY A 195 5.07 3.70 10.59
C GLY A 195 4.27 2.44 10.91
N CYS A 196 4.34 1.91 12.14
CA CYS A 196 3.58 0.75 12.60
C CYS A 196 2.07 0.98 12.54
N ARG A 197 1.62 2.12 13.06
CA ARG A 197 0.21 2.51 13.00
C ARG A 197 -0.25 2.69 11.55
N THR A 198 0.58 3.32 10.72
CA THR A 198 0.31 3.53 9.29
C THR A 198 0.23 2.21 8.51
N LEU A 199 1.20 1.31 8.73
CA LEU A 199 1.26 -0.03 8.17
C LEU A 199 0.02 -0.83 8.53
N LEU A 200 -0.44 -0.78 9.79
CA LEU A 200 -1.66 -1.48 10.22
C LEU A 200 -2.90 -1.09 9.40
N ARG A 201 -3.02 0.18 8.99
CA ARG A 201 -4.14 0.64 8.15
C ARG A 201 -4.05 0.08 6.73
N LEU A 202 -2.85 0.08 6.16
CA LEU A 202 -2.59 -0.55 4.86
C LEU A 202 -2.87 -2.06 4.94
N HIS A 203 -2.37 -2.73 5.98
CA HIS A 203 -2.58 -4.16 6.25
C HIS A 203 -4.07 -4.54 6.29
N ARG A 204 -4.90 -3.78 7.00
CA ARG A 204 -6.36 -3.97 7.02
C ARG A 204 -7.01 -3.78 5.64
N ALA A 205 -6.51 -2.82 4.84
CA ALA A 205 -6.99 -2.61 3.48
C ALA A 205 -6.55 -3.74 2.52
N LEU A 206 -5.36 -4.31 2.74
CA LEU A 206 -4.85 -5.43 1.96
C LEU A 206 -5.73 -6.68 2.14
N LEU A 207 -6.22 -6.95 3.35
CA LEU A 207 -7.16 -8.05 3.59
C LEU A 207 -8.45 -7.90 2.78
N TRP A 208 -9.01 -6.68 2.77
CA TRP A 208 -10.20 -6.39 1.98
C TRP A 208 -9.97 -6.68 0.49
N LEU A 209 -8.86 -6.19 -0.04
CA LEU A 209 -8.51 -6.41 -1.44
C LEU A 209 -8.29 -7.91 -1.74
N LYS A 210 -7.55 -8.62 -0.89
CA LYS A 210 -7.34 -10.08 -1.00
C LYS A 210 -8.68 -10.81 -1.14
N LEU A 211 -9.62 -10.56 -0.23
CA LEU A 211 -10.94 -11.20 -0.24
C LEU A 211 -11.78 -10.80 -1.45
N PHE A 212 -11.69 -9.55 -1.91
CA PHE A 212 -12.38 -9.13 -3.12
C PHE A 212 -11.84 -9.88 -4.35
N LEU A 213 -10.51 -9.93 -4.53
CA LEU A 213 -9.88 -10.61 -5.66
C LEU A 213 -10.10 -12.13 -5.62
N GLU A 214 -10.08 -12.73 -4.43
CA GLU A 214 -10.41 -14.14 -4.22
C GLU A 214 -11.83 -14.45 -4.70
N LYS A 215 -12.81 -13.67 -4.24
CA LYS A 215 -14.21 -13.79 -4.69
C LYS A 215 -14.39 -13.53 -6.19
N LEU A 216 -13.60 -12.60 -6.75
CA LEU A 216 -13.64 -12.30 -8.18
C LEU A 216 -13.10 -13.46 -9.04
N ALA A 217 -12.17 -14.23 -8.48
CA ALA A 217 -11.58 -15.44 -9.08
C ALA A 217 -12.45 -16.69 -8.94
N GLU A 218 -13.52 -16.66 -8.13
CA GLU A 218 -14.39 -17.82 -7.94
C GLU A 218 -15.22 -18.11 -9.21
N THR A 219 -15.15 -19.37 -9.67
CA THR A 219 -16.04 -19.92 -10.70
C THR A 219 -17.13 -20.76 -10.03
N PRO A 220 -18.40 -20.33 -10.03
CA PRO A 220 -19.47 -21.09 -9.39
C PRO A 220 -19.72 -22.40 -10.14
N VAL A 221 -19.83 -23.50 -9.41
CA VAL A 221 -20.17 -24.83 -9.97
C VAL A 221 -21.55 -24.82 -10.61
N THR A 222 -22.48 -24.03 -10.05
CA THR A 222 -23.84 -23.84 -10.56
C THR A 222 -24.24 -22.37 -10.41
N GLY A 223 -24.88 -21.81 -11.44
CA GLY A 223 -25.43 -20.45 -11.40
C GLY A 223 -24.58 -19.42 -12.13
N ARG A 224 -25.03 -18.16 -12.08
CA ARG A 224 -24.36 -17.03 -12.76
C ARG A 224 -23.27 -16.45 -11.88
N LEU A 225 -22.19 -15.99 -12.51
CA LEU A 225 -21.16 -15.20 -11.84
C LEU A 225 -21.76 -13.94 -11.19
N ARG A 226 -21.47 -13.71 -9.91
CA ARG A 226 -21.93 -12.55 -9.12
C ARG A 226 -21.30 -11.24 -9.61
N THR A 227 -21.92 -10.09 -9.42
CA THR A 227 -21.35 -8.82 -9.93
C THR A 227 -20.12 -8.38 -9.12
N PRO A 228 -19.10 -7.72 -9.73
CA PRO A 228 -17.97 -7.18 -8.98
C PRO A 228 -18.40 -6.23 -7.85
N SER A 229 -19.47 -5.45 -8.04
CA SER A 229 -20.07 -4.58 -7.01
C SER A 229 -20.48 -5.37 -5.76
N ASP A 230 -21.20 -6.48 -5.92
CA ASP A 230 -21.66 -7.30 -4.80
C ASP A 230 -20.50 -7.96 -4.07
N LEU A 231 -19.52 -8.48 -4.81
CA LEU A 231 -18.33 -9.11 -4.25
C LEU A 231 -17.47 -8.11 -3.46
N CYS A 232 -17.27 -6.91 -4.02
CA CYS A 232 -16.53 -5.82 -3.40
C CYS A 232 -17.20 -5.33 -2.10
N ARG A 233 -18.53 -5.16 -2.14
CA ARG A 233 -19.35 -4.80 -0.97
C ARG A 233 -19.29 -5.87 0.12
N GLU A 234 -19.36 -7.15 -0.24
CA GLU A 234 -19.29 -8.26 0.70
C GLU A 234 -17.91 -8.34 1.37
N ALA A 235 -16.83 -8.28 0.58
CA ALA A 235 -15.47 -8.24 1.10
C ALA A 235 -15.32 -7.07 2.10
N TYR A 236 -15.80 -5.88 1.75
CA TYR A 236 -15.73 -4.70 2.61
C TYR A 236 -16.44 -4.90 3.95
N LYS A 237 -17.68 -5.43 3.91
CA LYS A 237 -18.48 -5.70 5.11
C LYS A 237 -17.81 -6.69 6.05
N SER A 238 -17.10 -7.68 5.50
CA SER A 238 -16.39 -8.70 6.29
C SER A 238 -15.07 -8.21 6.91
N THR A 239 -14.51 -7.11 6.41
CA THR A 239 -13.16 -6.62 6.75
C THR A 239 -13.20 -5.16 7.25
N LEU A 240 -12.87 -4.21 6.38
CA LEU A 240 -12.69 -2.79 6.67
C LEU A 240 -13.89 -2.13 7.35
N ALA A 241 -15.12 -2.58 7.07
CA ALA A 241 -16.31 -2.03 7.70
C ALA A 241 -16.21 -2.05 9.23
N LYS A 242 -15.54 -3.03 9.84
CA LYS A 242 -15.36 -3.14 11.30
C LYS A 242 -14.59 -1.94 11.88
N HIS A 243 -13.71 -1.33 11.10
CA HIS A 243 -12.83 -0.23 11.52
C HIS A 243 -13.33 1.15 11.06
N HIS A 244 -14.33 1.21 10.19
CA HIS A 244 -14.86 2.46 9.65
C HIS A 244 -16.07 2.98 10.43
N THR A 245 -16.21 4.31 10.50
CA THR A 245 -17.39 4.98 11.05
C THR A 245 -18.61 4.74 10.17
N TRP A 246 -19.81 4.97 10.72
CA TRP A 246 -21.06 4.81 9.97
C TRP A 246 -21.09 5.60 8.65
N PHE A 247 -20.57 6.84 8.67
CA PHE A 247 -20.51 7.70 7.49
C PHE A 247 -19.60 7.13 6.41
N VAL A 248 -18.40 6.68 6.79
CA VAL A 248 -17.44 6.07 5.86
C VAL A 248 -18.03 4.78 5.25
N ARG A 249 -18.73 3.96 6.05
CA ARG A 249 -19.43 2.77 5.54
C ARG A 249 -20.46 3.12 4.48
N LYS A 250 -21.22 4.19 4.67
CA LYS A 250 -22.24 4.64 3.70
C LYS A 250 -21.62 5.19 2.42
N ALA A 251 -20.53 5.96 2.53
CA ALA A 251 -19.79 6.44 1.37
C ALA A 251 -19.22 5.27 0.55
N ALA A 252 -18.62 4.26 1.20
CA ALA A 252 -18.12 3.06 0.54
C ALA A 252 -19.25 2.27 -0.17
N GLU A 253 -20.39 2.06 0.50
CA GLU A 253 -21.55 1.37 -0.10
C GLU A 253 -22.06 2.05 -1.38
N LEU A 254 -22.00 3.39 -1.43
CA LEU A 254 -22.32 4.17 -2.63
C LEU A 254 -21.25 4.05 -3.71
N ALA A 255 -19.97 4.10 -3.34
CA ALA A 255 -18.85 3.94 -4.28
C ALA A 255 -18.91 2.57 -5.01
N PHE A 256 -19.28 1.51 -4.30
CA PHE A 256 -19.40 0.17 -4.90
C PHE A 256 -20.50 0.06 -5.95
N ILE A 257 -21.50 0.95 -5.95
CA ILE A 257 -22.53 0.99 -7.02
C ILE A 257 -21.89 1.41 -8.36
N ALA A 258 -20.82 2.20 -8.32
CA ALA A 258 -20.08 2.64 -9.49
C ALA A 258 -19.01 1.63 -9.96
N MET A 259 -18.94 0.44 -9.35
CA MET A 259 -17.96 -0.58 -9.73
C MET A 259 -18.19 -1.04 -11.18
N PRO A 260 -17.14 -1.15 -12.01
CA PRO A 260 -17.26 -1.64 -13.37
C PRO A 260 -17.82 -3.06 -13.45
N GLU A 261 -18.39 -3.39 -14.62
CA GLU A 261 -18.81 -4.75 -14.94
C GLU A 261 -17.62 -5.68 -15.09
N ARG A 262 -17.83 -6.99 -14.90
CA ARG A 262 -16.76 -8.00 -14.92
C ARG A 262 -15.89 -7.95 -16.19
N GLY A 263 -16.49 -7.70 -17.36
CA GLY A 263 -15.75 -7.58 -18.61
C GLY A 263 -14.70 -6.47 -18.64
N PHE A 264 -14.81 -5.47 -17.76
CA PHE A 264 -13.77 -4.47 -17.56
C PHE A 264 -12.51 -5.10 -16.93
N PHE A 265 -12.68 -5.95 -15.93
CA PHE A 265 -11.56 -6.62 -15.24
C PHE A 265 -10.79 -7.55 -16.18
N TYR A 266 -11.48 -8.22 -17.12
CA TYR A 266 -10.81 -9.01 -18.16
C TYR A 266 -9.82 -8.16 -18.97
N ARG A 267 -10.26 -6.97 -19.41
CA ARG A 267 -9.40 -6.05 -20.17
C ARG A 267 -8.29 -5.47 -19.31
N LEU A 268 -8.59 -5.15 -18.06
CA LEU A 268 -7.63 -4.56 -17.12
C LEU A 268 -6.44 -5.49 -16.85
N VAL A 269 -6.67 -6.79 -16.87
CA VAL A 269 -5.62 -7.80 -16.64
C VAL A 269 -5.24 -8.58 -17.91
N CYS A 270 -5.64 -8.09 -19.09
CA CYS A 270 -5.33 -8.68 -20.40
C CYS A 270 -5.68 -10.17 -20.56
N VAL A 271 -6.85 -10.58 -20.08
CA VAL A 271 -7.38 -11.96 -20.23
C VAL A 271 -8.66 -11.96 -21.05
N GLN A 272 -8.96 -13.11 -21.68
CA GLN A 272 -10.11 -13.25 -22.57
C GLN A 272 -11.38 -13.69 -21.83
N ASP A 273 -11.23 -14.51 -20.78
CA ASP A 273 -12.34 -15.13 -20.10
C ASP A 273 -12.16 -15.25 -18.57
N GLN A 274 -13.18 -15.83 -17.93
CA GLN A 274 -13.18 -16.04 -16.49
C GLN A 274 -12.15 -17.06 -16.04
N GLU A 275 -11.82 -18.09 -16.82
CA GLU A 275 -10.88 -19.14 -16.41
C GLU A 275 -9.46 -18.59 -16.33
N GLU A 276 -9.03 -17.85 -17.35
CA GLU A 276 -7.76 -17.13 -17.38
C GLU A 276 -7.67 -16.11 -16.23
N MET A 277 -8.73 -15.30 -16.04
CA MET A 277 -8.79 -14.35 -14.92
C MET A 277 -8.68 -15.07 -13.57
N SER A 278 -9.37 -16.19 -13.40
CA SER A 278 -9.36 -16.95 -12.14
C SER A 278 -7.98 -17.52 -11.85
N SER A 279 -7.28 -18.03 -12.86
CA SER A 279 -5.89 -18.51 -12.73
C SER A 279 -4.96 -17.37 -12.31
N MET A 280 -5.04 -16.23 -12.98
CA MET A 280 -4.21 -15.07 -12.71
C MET A 280 -4.48 -14.48 -11.31
N LEU A 281 -5.74 -14.25 -10.97
CA LEU A 281 -6.12 -13.70 -9.67
C LEU A 281 -5.77 -14.64 -8.51
N ARG A 282 -5.86 -15.96 -8.69
CA ARG A 282 -5.40 -16.92 -7.66
C ARG A 282 -3.92 -16.76 -7.34
N ARG A 283 -3.07 -16.51 -8.35
CA ARG A 283 -1.64 -16.23 -8.13
C ARG A 283 -1.43 -14.93 -7.35
N VAL A 284 -2.18 -13.88 -7.70
CA VAL A 284 -2.15 -12.59 -6.98
C VAL A 284 -2.60 -12.76 -5.53
N VAL A 285 -3.73 -13.44 -5.31
CA VAL A 285 -4.30 -13.69 -3.98
C VAL A 285 -3.34 -14.50 -3.11
N GLN A 286 -2.66 -15.50 -3.68
CA GLN A 286 -1.63 -16.26 -2.97
C GLN A 286 -0.47 -15.34 -2.53
N ALA A 287 0.09 -14.56 -3.47
CA ALA A 287 1.20 -13.66 -3.15
C ALA A 287 0.82 -12.57 -2.13
N ILE A 288 -0.38 -12.00 -2.23
CA ILE A 288 -0.92 -11.09 -1.22
C ILE A 288 -1.09 -11.83 0.12
N GLY A 289 -1.57 -13.06 0.10
CA GLY A 289 -1.74 -13.89 1.29
C GLY A 289 -0.44 -14.09 2.06
N GLU A 290 0.65 -14.43 1.38
CA GLU A 290 1.96 -14.61 2.01
C GLU A 290 2.50 -13.31 2.64
N VAL A 291 2.38 -12.18 1.94
CA VAL A 291 2.74 -10.86 2.50
C VAL A 291 1.86 -10.51 3.71
N TYR A 292 0.55 -10.76 3.60
CA TYR A 292 -0.41 -10.50 4.65
C TYR A 292 -0.08 -11.32 5.90
N ASP A 293 0.10 -12.63 5.76
CA ASP A 293 0.31 -13.54 6.91
C ASP A 293 1.62 -13.21 7.65
N ARG A 294 2.69 -12.86 6.92
CA ARG A 294 3.96 -12.41 7.53
C ARG A 294 3.81 -11.08 8.26
N THR A 295 3.08 -10.13 7.67
CA THR A 295 2.81 -8.83 8.29
C THR A 295 1.92 -8.95 9.53
N GLU A 296 0.85 -9.76 9.44
CA GLU A 296 -0.06 -10.08 10.54
C GLU A 296 0.74 -10.67 11.70
N LYS A 297 1.58 -11.67 11.43
CA LYS A 297 2.42 -12.30 12.44
C LYS A 297 3.38 -11.30 13.10
N ALA A 298 4.04 -10.44 12.32
CA ALA A 298 4.96 -9.44 12.86
C ALA A 298 4.24 -8.43 13.77
N LEU A 299 3.03 -8.01 13.41
CA LEU A 299 2.20 -7.13 14.24
C LEU A 299 1.65 -7.86 15.48
N GLU A 300 1.23 -9.10 15.35
CA GLU A 300 0.72 -9.95 16.45
C GLU A 300 1.80 -10.23 17.49
N ASP A 301 3.01 -10.63 17.06
CA ASP A 301 4.16 -10.90 17.94
C ASP A 301 4.53 -9.67 18.81
N ASN A 302 4.02 -8.47 18.49
CA ASN A 302 4.28 -7.20 19.19
C ASN A 302 3.00 -6.51 19.71
N ASP A 303 1.86 -7.21 19.79
CA ASP A 303 0.57 -6.69 20.27
C ASP A 303 0.02 -5.47 19.48
N MET A 304 0.39 -5.32 18.21
CA MET A 304 0.10 -4.14 17.39
C MET A 304 -1.16 -4.25 16.52
N LEU A 305 -1.92 -5.33 16.57
CA LEU A 305 -3.12 -5.51 15.73
C LEU A 305 -4.25 -4.52 16.05
N ASN A 306 -4.19 -3.87 17.21
CA ASN A 306 -5.20 -2.96 17.72
C ASN A 306 -4.69 -1.52 17.94
N LEU A 307 -3.57 -1.11 17.32
CA LEU A 307 -3.10 0.27 17.44
C LEU A 307 -4.22 1.27 17.08
N PRO A 308 -4.41 2.34 17.89
CA PRO A 308 -5.52 3.30 17.79
C PRO A 308 -5.46 4.13 16.51
#